data_AF-A0A7M2C3T7-F1
#
_entry.id   AF-A0A7M2C3T7-F1
#
_cell.length_a   1.000
_cell.length_b   1.000
_cell.length_c   1.000
_cell.angle_alpha   90.00
_cell.angle_beta   90.00
_cell.angle_gamma   90.00
#
_symmetry.space_group_name_H-M   'P 1'
#
loop_
_entity.id
_entity.type
_entity.pdbx_description
1 polymer ?
#
loop_
_entity_poly.entity_id
_entity_poly.type
_entity_poly.pdbx_seq_one_letter_code
_entity_poly.pdbx_strand_id
1 'polypeptide(L)'
;MNSDVELCPACRHGVRPGAAFCTFCSSPLSNRGARRERNVNHAHLAAQDQANHQGGPGPGSISVVSAQEAAGRTAAAMPATMAGTGVNPGGGTTVSTKLELVPASAGKRLGAAVLDWLLPLAVLVTTFAIGIAGITQTRRNGFIVYDTGLLVLLGSIGLAVTVAYMFVLLGIEAKSGNTIGNQLMGIRSSDADGYAPGAGAVFVRGIVTGGGLLLGAIVGAVLLAIGQLGLVLFIALPLMVLGAIWAILVVVSSAWDKNGKLKGWQDKAAKTLVFDVHAGRNPVATGGIQGPYSFAPVDLPPVQPVISPVPSPSAAPAPAPVPAPAATEPASGSSPAVPAQGALPPHDPNQWRPPTAPRPVPQASVPAVAHPDDDLDRTRMRPGAARAEAVLRIRIDDGQDVQLGGTVLLGRNPARQPGEATQQLLPVSDPGRSISKTHLHLRVDGDGVWVTDRNSTNGSAVTTPDGLQTRLQPGVAVFVRPGSTVHFGDRSFHLGQA
;
A
#
# COMPACT_ATOMS: atom_id res chain seq x y z
N MET A 1 -33.99 29.96 -13.89
CA MET A 1 -33.07 29.47 -12.85
C MET A 1 -31.66 29.76 -13.34
N ASN A 2 -30.97 30.74 -12.76
CA ASN A 2 -29.60 31.12 -13.15
C ASN A 2 -28.67 29.92 -12.94
N SER A 3 -28.00 29.49 -14.01
CA SER A 3 -26.98 28.45 -13.96
C SER A 3 -25.67 29.09 -13.51
N ASP A 4 -25.33 28.94 -12.22
CA ASP A 4 -24.00 29.29 -11.71
C ASP A 4 -22.96 28.38 -12.38
N VAL A 5 -22.31 28.90 -13.41
CA VAL A 5 -21.18 28.24 -14.07
C VAL A 5 -19.95 28.42 -13.19
N GLU A 6 -19.52 27.36 -12.52
CA GLU A 6 -18.27 27.37 -11.76
C GLU A 6 -17.06 27.37 -12.70
N LEU A 7 -16.05 28.18 -12.37
CA LEU A 7 -14.80 28.28 -13.14
C LEU A 7 -13.71 27.42 -12.49
N CYS A 8 -12.89 26.79 -13.34
CA CYS A 8 -11.69 26.10 -12.89
C CYS A 8 -10.64 27.11 -12.40
N PRO A 9 -10.03 26.95 -11.21
CA PRO A 9 -9.02 27.87 -10.71
C PRO A 9 -7.71 27.85 -11.51
N ALA A 10 -7.40 26.75 -12.21
CA ALA A 10 -6.18 26.62 -12.98
C ALA A 10 -6.27 27.23 -14.39
N CYS A 11 -7.40 27.05 -15.09
CA CYS A 11 -7.53 27.46 -16.50
C CYS A 11 -8.72 28.39 -16.79
N ARG A 12 -9.52 28.72 -15.77
CA ARG A 12 -10.76 29.52 -15.87
C ARG A 12 -11.77 29.02 -16.90
N HIS A 13 -11.70 27.75 -17.29
CA HIS A 13 -12.73 27.13 -18.12
C HIS A 13 -13.97 26.77 -17.28
N GLY A 14 -15.15 26.90 -17.87
CA GLY A 14 -16.40 26.53 -17.23
C GLY A 14 -16.44 25.04 -16.95
N VAL A 15 -16.67 24.66 -15.70
CA VAL A 15 -16.74 23.26 -15.26
C VAL A 15 -18.13 22.96 -14.70
N ARG A 16 -18.60 21.73 -14.93
CA ARG A 16 -19.86 21.26 -14.39
C ARG A 16 -19.79 21.27 -12.85
N PRO A 17 -20.84 21.74 -12.14
CA PRO A 17 -20.87 21.72 -10.69
C PRO A 17 -20.65 20.30 -10.15
N GLY A 18 -19.65 20.10 -9.29
CA GLY A 18 -19.30 18.81 -8.69
C GLY A 18 -18.29 17.95 -9.46
N ALA A 19 -17.71 18.43 -10.57
CA ALA A 19 -16.62 17.73 -11.25
C ALA A 19 -15.37 17.61 -10.36
N ALA A 20 -14.78 16.40 -10.28
CA ALA A 20 -13.55 16.15 -9.53
C ALA A 20 -12.28 16.64 -10.27
N PHE A 21 -12.36 16.81 -11.59
CA PHE A 21 -11.26 17.23 -12.46
C PHE A 21 -11.78 18.19 -13.53
N CYS A 22 -10.93 19.12 -13.97
CA CYS A 22 -11.25 19.94 -15.13
C CYS A 22 -11.08 19.14 -16.43
N THR A 23 -12.11 19.09 -17.27
CA THR A 23 -12.07 18.37 -18.55
C THR A 23 -11.12 19.01 -19.58
N PHE A 24 -10.72 20.26 -19.37
CA PHE A 24 -9.86 20.99 -20.31
C PHE A 24 -8.37 20.88 -19.95
N CYS A 25 -8.00 21.05 -18.68
CA CYS A 25 -6.59 21.05 -18.25
C CYS A 25 -6.21 19.90 -17.31
N SER A 26 -7.13 18.97 -17.02
CA SER A 26 -6.95 17.83 -16.11
C SER A 26 -6.54 18.18 -14.67
N SER A 27 -6.55 19.46 -14.29
CA SER A 27 -6.21 19.87 -12.92
C SER A 27 -7.23 19.32 -11.92
N PRO A 28 -6.80 18.78 -10.77
CA PRO A 28 -7.71 18.30 -9.73
C PRO A 28 -8.47 19.47 -9.09
N LEU A 29 -9.79 19.32 -8.94
CA LEU A 29 -10.66 20.28 -8.28
C LEU A 29 -10.93 19.81 -6.84
N SER A 30 -9.97 20.06 -5.94
CA SER A 30 -10.04 19.62 -4.54
C SER A 30 -11.23 20.23 -3.78
N ASN A 31 -11.84 19.45 -2.87
CA ASN A 31 -12.88 19.86 -1.92
C ASN A 31 -14.29 20.21 -2.46
N ARG A 32 -14.61 19.98 -3.74
CA ARG A 32 -15.96 20.25 -4.26
C ARG A 32 -16.92 19.06 -4.23
N GLY A 33 -16.45 17.82 -4.44
CA GLY A 33 -17.28 16.62 -4.31
C GLY A 33 -17.87 16.42 -2.90
N ALA A 34 -17.06 16.66 -1.87
CA ALA A 34 -17.45 16.52 -0.46
C ALA A 34 -18.38 17.63 0.07
N ARG A 35 -18.59 18.72 -0.71
CA ARG A 35 -19.48 19.82 -0.32
C ARG A 35 -20.95 19.53 -0.68
N ARG A 36 -21.19 18.70 -1.69
CA ARG A 36 -22.56 18.37 -2.14
C ARG A 36 -23.21 17.30 -1.26
N GLU A 37 -22.45 16.27 -0.84
CA GLU A 37 -22.95 15.24 0.09
C GLU A 37 -23.45 15.80 1.41
N ARG A 38 -22.87 16.93 1.87
CA ARG A 38 -23.33 17.63 3.08
C ARG A 38 -24.57 18.52 2.88
N ASN A 39 -24.90 18.89 1.64
CA ASN A 39 -25.99 19.84 1.33
C ASN A 39 -27.17 19.21 0.58
N VAL A 40 -27.24 17.87 0.46
CA VAL A 40 -28.41 17.24 -0.16
C VAL A 40 -29.60 17.29 0.81
N ASN A 41 -30.59 18.11 0.44
CA ASN A 41 -31.84 18.22 1.17
C ASN A 41 -32.64 16.92 0.98
N HIS A 42 -33.00 16.28 2.09
CA HIS A 42 -33.41 14.87 2.17
C HIS A 42 -34.80 14.68 1.55
N ALA A 43 -35.57 15.77 1.48
CA ALA A 43 -36.83 15.88 0.77
C ALA A 43 -36.67 15.73 -0.77
N HIS A 44 -35.54 16.15 -1.34
CA HIS A 44 -35.30 16.05 -2.78
C HIS A 44 -34.94 14.62 -3.22
N LEU A 45 -34.25 13.86 -2.36
CA LEU A 45 -33.98 12.44 -2.61
C LEU A 45 -35.27 11.62 -2.60
N ALA A 46 -36.16 11.89 -1.63
CA ALA A 46 -37.45 11.20 -1.53
C ALA A 46 -38.38 11.48 -2.73
N ALA A 47 -38.34 12.70 -3.29
CA ALA A 47 -39.09 13.03 -4.50
C ALA A 47 -38.51 12.38 -5.77
N GLN A 48 -37.19 12.15 -5.81
CA GLN A 48 -36.51 11.48 -6.92
C GLN A 48 -36.77 9.97 -6.94
N ASP A 49 -36.82 9.34 -5.75
CA ASP A 49 -37.22 7.94 -5.61
C ASP A 49 -38.68 7.72 -6.01
N GLN A 50 -39.58 8.66 -5.68
CA GLN A 50 -40.98 8.59 -6.14
C GLN A 50 -41.13 8.76 -7.66
N ALA A 51 -40.29 9.59 -8.30
CA ALA A 51 -40.30 9.74 -9.76
C ALA A 51 -39.76 8.50 -10.49
N ASN A 52 -38.77 7.80 -9.91
CA ASN A 52 -38.25 6.56 -10.47
C ASN A 52 -39.23 5.38 -10.38
N HIS A 53 -40.21 5.45 -9.47
CA HIS A 53 -41.26 4.43 -9.36
C HIS A 53 -42.44 4.62 -10.32
N GLN A 54 -42.52 5.73 -11.07
CA GLN A 54 -43.66 6.03 -11.96
C GLN A 54 -43.31 6.15 -13.46
N GLY A 55 -42.08 5.84 -13.89
CA GLY A 55 -41.69 5.89 -15.30
C GLY A 55 -42.01 4.60 -16.07
N GLY A 56 -43.03 4.63 -16.93
CA GLY A 56 -43.32 3.57 -17.91
C GLY A 56 -42.22 3.39 -18.98
N PRO A 57 -42.26 2.29 -19.76
CA PRO A 57 -41.11 1.82 -20.53
C PRO A 57 -40.87 2.67 -21.79
N GLY A 58 -39.70 3.33 -21.84
CA GLY A 58 -39.08 3.84 -23.07
C GLY A 58 -37.98 2.89 -23.56
N PRO A 59 -37.70 2.81 -24.87
CA PRO A 59 -36.95 1.70 -25.47
C PRO A 59 -35.45 1.82 -25.18
N GLY A 60 -34.85 0.81 -24.53
CA GLY A 60 -33.39 0.70 -24.46
C GLY A 60 -32.75 -0.10 -23.32
N SER A 61 -33.48 -0.64 -22.33
CA SER A 61 -32.86 -1.37 -21.21
C SER A 61 -33.22 -2.86 -21.18
N ILE A 62 -32.19 -3.70 -21.08
CA ILE A 62 -32.26 -5.17 -20.96
C ILE A 62 -32.60 -5.53 -19.50
N SER A 63 -33.63 -6.35 -19.29
CA SER A 63 -34.14 -6.76 -17.97
C SER A 63 -33.27 -7.84 -17.33
N VAL A 64 -32.86 -7.66 -16.07
CA VAL A 64 -32.32 -8.75 -15.23
C VAL A 64 -33.43 -9.21 -14.28
N VAL A 65 -33.82 -10.47 -14.40
CA VAL A 65 -34.83 -11.11 -13.55
C VAL A 65 -34.19 -11.52 -12.23
N SER A 66 -34.72 -11.01 -11.12
CA SER A 66 -34.43 -11.48 -9.76
C SER A 66 -35.30 -12.70 -9.46
N ALA A 67 -34.70 -13.87 -9.24
CA ALA A 67 -35.43 -15.06 -8.78
C ALA A 67 -35.54 -15.06 -7.24
N GLN A 68 -36.79 -15.09 -6.81
CA GLN A 68 -37.29 -15.01 -5.44
C GLN A 68 -36.94 -16.22 -4.57
N GLU A 69 -36.82 -15.98 -3.27
CA GLU A 69 -36.83 -16.93 -2.15
C GLU A 69 -37.89 -18.04 -2.27
N ALA A 70 -37.48 -19.27 -1.92
CA ALA A 70 -38.41 -20.33 -1.51
C ALA A 70 -37.96 -20.88 -0.15
N ALA A 71 -38.69 -20.51 0.90
CA ALA A 71 -38.57 -21.06 2.24
C ALA A 71 -39.46 -22.30 2.40
N GLY A 72 -38.93 -23.31 3.12
CA GLY A 72 -39.72 -24.20 3.97
C GLY A 72 -39.88 -25.66 3.50
N ARG A 73 -39.11 -26.57 4.12
CA ARG A 73 -39.61 -27.85 4.65
C ARG A 73 -38.64 -28.46 5.67
N THR A 74 -39.25 -29.10 6.66
CA THR A 74 -38.84 -29.52 8.01
C THR A 74 -37.81 -30.65 8.13
N ALA A 75 -36.90 -30.47 9.10
CA ALA A 75 -36.29 -31.38 10.08
C ALA A 75 -36.32 -32.93 9.92
N ALA A 76 -35.14 -33.56 10.05
CA ALA A 76 -34.90 -34.77 10.84
C ALA A 76 -33.40 -34.93 11.16
N ALA A 77 -33.09 -35.53 12.32
CA ALA A 77 -31.79 -35.57 13.00
C ALA A 77 -30.92 -36.80 12.68
N MET A 78 -29.58 -36.59 12.62
CA MET A 78 -28.41 -37.45 12.99
C MET A 78 -28.32 -38.94 12.53
N PRO A 79 -27.15 -39.64 12.56
CA PRO A 79 -25.81 -39.30 13.10
C PRO A 79 -24.61 -39.56 12.16
N ALA A 80 -23.41 -39.25 12.67
CA ALA A 80 -22.09 -39.49 12.07
C ALA A 80 -21.72 -40.98 11.97
N THR A 81 -21.08 -41.43 10.88
CA THR A 81 -19.89 -42.32 10.89
C THR A 81 -19.33 -42.67 9.49
N MET A 82 -17.99 -42.76 9.43
CA MET A 82 -17.14 -43.61 8.57
C MET A 82 -16.78 -43.22 7.11
N ALA A 83 -15.52 -42.77 6.98
CA ALA A 83 -14.45 -43.29 6.13
C ALA A 83 -14.72 -43.66 4.65
N GLY A 84 -14.05 -42.91 3.76
CA GLY A 84 -13.82 -43.30 2.37
C GLY A 84 -12.57 -42.60 1.84
N THR A 85 -11.47 -43.33 1.86
CA THR A 85 -10.15 -42.99 1.30
C THR A 85 -10.22 -42.79 -0.22
N GLY A 86 -9.86 -41.60 -0.69
CA GLY A 86 -9.53 -41.33 -2.10
C GLY A 86 -8.14 -40.70 -2.17
N VAL A 87 -7.14 -41.53 -2.46
CA VAL A 87 -5.76 -41.12 -2.73
C VAL A 87 -5.72 -40.42 -4.09
N ASN A 88 -5.29 -39.16 -4.12
CA ASN A 88 -4.82 -38.49 -5.33
C ASN A 88 -3.33 -38.15 -5.16
N PRO A 89 -2.42 -38.69 -5.99
CA PRO A 89 -1.02 -38.31 -5.98
C PRO A 89 -0.82 -37.13 -6.93
N GLY A 90 -0.65 -35.94 -6.37
CA GLY A 90 -0.38 -34.72 -7.13
C GLY A 90 0.33 -33.72 -6.24
N GLY A 91 1.63 -33.95 -6.03
CA GLY A 91 2.49 -33.12 -5.19
C GLY A 91 2.61 -31.70 -5.74
N GLY A 92 1.95 -30.78 -5.06
CA GLY A 92 2.30 -29.37 -5.01
C GLY A 92 1.95 -28.93 -3.61
N THR A 93 2.96 -28.66 -2.78
CA THR A 93 2.76 -27.96 -1.51
C THR A 93 2.23 -26.57 -1.85
N THR A 94 0.92 -26.43 -1.94
CA THR A 94 0.27 -25.13 -1.86
C THR A 94 0.56 -24.63 -0.46
N VAL A 95 1.62 -23.82 -0.34
CA VAL A 95 1.73 -22.90 0.77
C VAL A 95 0.38 -22.18 0.74
N SER A 96 -0.49 -22.47 1.70
CA SER A 96 -1.76 -21.79 1.87
C SER A 96 -1.40 -20.36 2.21
N THR A 97 -1.19 -19.56 1.17
CA THR A 97 -0.94 -18.14 1.31
C THR A 97 -2.22 -17.59 1.87
N LYS A 98 -2.15 -17.31 3.16
CA LYS A 98 -3.19 -16.82 4.06
C LYS A 98 -3.60 -15.42 3.60
N LEU A 99 -4.31 -15.35 2.47
CA LEU A 99 -4.68 -14.11 1.78
C LEU A 99 -5.95 -13.49 2.36
N GLU A 100 -6.81 -14.32 2.96
CA GLU A 100 -8.07 -13.88 3.52
C GLU A 100 -7.87 -13.14 4.84
N LEU A 101 -8.66 -12.08 5.02
CA LEU A 101 -8.69 -11.32 6.27
C LEU A 101 -9.66 -11.98 7.24
N VAL A 102 -9.14 -12.49 8.35
CA VAL A 102 -9.96 -13.10 9.39
C VAL A 102 -10.22 -12.06 10.50
N PRO A 103 -11.47 -11.72 10.81
CA PRO A 103 -11.78 -10.80 11.91
C PRO A 103 -11.40 -11.44 13.25
N ALA A 104 -10.82 -10.64 14.16
CA ALA A 104 -10.41 -11.14 15.47
C ALA A 104 -11.62 -11.47 16.36
N SER A 105 -11.58 -12.63 17.01
CA SER A 105 -12.62 -13.05 17.97
C SER A 105 -12.63 -12.19 19.24
N ALA A 106 -13.80 -12.10 19.87
CA ALA A 106 -13.99 -11.34 21.12
C ALA A 106 -13.03 -11.81 22.23
N GLY A 107 -12.78 -13.12 22.34
CA GLY A 107 -11.84 -13.69 23.31
C GLY A 107 -10.40 -13.23 23.09
N LYS A 108 -9.93 -13.19 21.83
CA LYS A 108 -8.59 -12.67 21.51
C LYS A 108 -8.45 -11.18 21.83
N ARG A 109 -9.49 -10.40 21.51
CA ARG A 109 -9.56 -8.96 21.81
C ARG A 109 -9.56 -8.68 23.31
N LEU A 110 -10.33 -9.45 24.09
CA LEU A 110 -10.35 -9.33 25.54
C LEU A 110 -9.01 -9.73 26.16
N GLY A 111 -8.42 -10.83 25.70
CA GLY A 111 -7.08 -11.25 26.14
C GLY A 111 -6.03 -10.18 25.87
N ALA A 112 -6.04 -9.56 24.69
CA ALA A 112 -5.12 -8.48 24.35
C ALA A 112 -5.32 -7.26 25.26
N ALA A 113 -6.57 -6.85 25.48
CA ALA A 113 -6.90 -5.74 26.36
C ALA A 113 -6.46 -5.99 27.81
N VAL A 114 -6.65 -7.21 28.34
CA VAL A 114 -6.18 -7.58 29.69
C VAL A 114 -4.65 -7.49 29.76
N LEU A 115 -3.94 -8.06 28.79
CA LEU A 115 -2.48 -8.02 28.73
C LEU A 115 -1.93 -6.60 28.68
N ASP A 116 -2.55 -5.72 27.90
CA ASP A 116 -2.14 -4.31 27.81
C ASP A 116 -2.35 -3.55 29.14
N TRP A 117 -3.31 -3.97 29.97
CA TRP A 117 -3.60 -3.38 31.27
C TRP A 117 -2.83 -3.99 32.45
N LEU A 118 -2.20 -5.16 32.30
CA LEU A 118 -1.49 -5.83 33.40
C LEU A 118 -0.40 -4.96 34.01
N LEU A 119 0.42 -4.31 33.17
CA LEU A 119 1.54 -3.49 33.65
C LEU A 119 1.05 -2.20 34.36
N PRO A 120 0.13 -1.41 33.77
CA PRO A 120 -0.55 -0.32 34.49
C PRO A 120 -1.16 -0.73 35.82
N LEU A 121 -1.87 -1.86 35.83
CA LEU A 121 -2.55 -2.35 37.02
C LEU A 121 -1.55 -2.78 38.10
N ALA A 122 -0.45 -3.45 37.73
CA ALA A 122 0.62 -3.80 38.66
C ALA A 122 1.24 -2.55 39.30
N VAL A 123 1.57 -1.52 38.50
CA VAL A 123 2.12 -0.26 39.01
C VAL A 123 1.16 0.42 39.99
N LEU A 124 -0.13 0.51 39.65
CA LEU A 124 -1.14 1.08 40.54
C LEU A 124 -1.29 0.26 41.82
N VAL A 125 -1.47 -1.06 41.72
CA VAL A 125 -1.64 -1.92 42.90
C VAL A 125 -0.42 -1.82 43.83
N THR A 126 0.80 -1.88 43.30
CA THR A 126 2.02 -1.79 44.11
C THR A 126 2.16 -0.42 44.78
N THR A 127 1.99 0.68 44.04
CA THR A 127 2.13 2.03 44.60
C THR A 127 1.07 2.34 45.66
N PHE A 128 -0.18 1.95 45.42
CA PHE A 128 -1.25 2.10 46.41
C PHE A 128 -1.06 1.17 47.61
N ALA A 129 -0.61 -0.08 47.43
CA ALA A 129 -0.36 -0.99 48.55
C ALA A 129 0.73 -0.46 49.49
N ILE A 130 1.85 0.03 48.94
CA ILE A 130 2.92 0.66 49.73
C ILE A 130 2.40 1.92 50.42
N GLY A 131 1.62 2.74 49.69
CA GLY A 131 0.98 3.92 50.24
C GLY A 131 0.05 3.63 51.43
N ILE A 132 -0.80 2.60 51.30
CA ILE A 132 -1.74 2.17 52.34
C ILE A 132 -0.98 1.63 53.56
N ALA A 133 0.08 0.85 53.33
CA ALA A 133 0.92 0.32 54.42
C ALA A 133 1.62 1.44 55.23
N GLY A 134 1.83 2.61 54.63
CA GLY A 134 2.40 3.78 55.29
C GLY A 134 1.40 4.67 56.02
N ILE A 135 0.11 4.34 56.05
CA ILE A 135 -0.89 5.14 56.79
C ILE A 135 -0.59 5.05 58.29
N THR A 136 -0.35 6.19 58.91
CA THR A 136 -0.19 6.27 60.37
C THR A 136 -1.35 7.02 61.01
N GLN A 137 -1.62 6.72 62.28
CA GLN A 137 -2.69 7.33 63.04
C GLN A 137 -2.11 8.24 64.11
N THR A 138 -2.54 9.50 64.13
CA THR A 138 -2.22 10.44 65.22
C THR A 138 -3.50 10.82 65.95
N ARG A 139 -3.45 10.83 67.29
CA ARG A 139 -4.55 11.37 68.11
C ARG A 139 -4.20 12.79 68.51
N ARG A 140 -5.02 13.76 68.12
CA ARG A 140 -4.95 15.14 68.60
C ARG A 140 -6.33 15.56 69.11
N ASN A 141 -6.39 16.06 70.34
CA ASN A 141 -7.61 16.60 70.97
C ASN A 141 -8.83 15.68 70.91
N GLY A 142 -8.64 14.37 71.08
CA GLY A 142 -9.73 13.38 71.05
C GLY A 142 -10.18 12.93 69.65
N PHE A 143 -9.66 13.55 68.58
CA PHE A 143 -9.93 13.14 67.21
C PHE A 143 -8.81 12.25 66.66
N ILE A 144 -9.21 11.28 65.84
CA ILE A 144 -8.31 10.39 65.09
C ILE A 144 -8.02 11.05 63.74
N VAL A 145 -6.76 11.41 63.49
CA VAL A 145 -6.30 11.95 62.21
C VAL A 145 -5.36 10.93 61.56
N TYR A 146 -5.65 10.54 60.32
CA TYR A 146 -4.82 9.63 59.54
C TYR A 146 -3.83 10.43 58.69
N ASP A 147 -2.55 10.12 58.78
CA ASP A 147 -1.54 10.63 57.85
C ASP A 147 -1.58 9.79 56.56
N THR A 148 -2.00 10.43 55.48
CA THR A 148 -2.12 9.83 54.14
C THR A 148 -1.08 10.37 53.16
N GLY A 149 -0.09 11.14 53.62
CA GLY A 149 0.87 11.82 52.75
C GLY A 149 1.60 10.86 51.82
N LEU A 150 2.07 9.72 52.35
CA LEU A 150 2.74 8.70 51.54
C LEU A 150 1.81 8.05 50.51
N LEU A 151 0.55 7.79 50.89
CA LEU A 151 -0.47 7.24 49.99
C LEU A 151 -0.76 8.18 48.82
N VAL A 152 -0.96 9.47 49.09
CA VAL A 152 -1.22 10.47 48.05
C VAL A 152 -0.01 10.62 47.14
N LEU A 153 1.20 10.67 47.71
CA LEU A 153 2.45 10.79 46.94
C LEU A 153 2.66 9.58 46.02
N LEU A 154 2.68 8.37 46.55
CA LEU A 154 2.92 7.17 45.74
C LEU A 154 1.77 6.88 44.78
N GLY A 155 0.52 7.06 45.21
CA GLY A 155 -0.65 6.88 44.36
C GLY A 155 -0.68 7.85 43.18
N SER A 156 -0.32 9.13 43.40
CA SER A 156 -0.23 10.12 42.30
C SER A 156 0.92 9.82 41.33
N ILE A 157 2.08 9.38 41.84
CA ILE A 157 3.19 8.92 40.99
C ILE A 157 2.77 7.70 40.17
N GLY A 158 2.16 6.69 40.80
CA GLY A 158 1.66 5.49 40.11
C GLY A 158 0.64 5.82 39.02
N LEU A 159 -0.28 6.76 39.29
CA LEU A 159 -1.24 7.25 38.31
C LEU A 159 -0.56 8.00 37.16
N ALA A 160 0.39 8.88 37.45
CA ALA A 160 1.14 9.63 36.44
C ALA A 160 1.94 8.69 35.51
N VAL A 161 2.63 7.70 36.08
CA VAL A 161 3.35 6.66 35.32
C VAL A 161 2.38 5.85 34.46
N THR A 162 1.22 5.49 35.00
CA THR A 162 0.18 4.77 34.25
C THR A 162 -0.33 5.59 33.06
N VAL A 163 -0.64 6.86 33.27
CA VAL A 163 -1.08 7.77 32.20
C VAL A 163 0.00 7.92 31.14
N ALA A 164 1.25 8.14 31.54
CA ALA A 164 2.38 8.25 30.62
C ALA A 164 2.57 6.97 29.78
N TYR A 165 2.52 5.80 30.43
CA TYR A 165 2.57 4.51 29.73
C TYR A 165 1.44 4.34 28.72
N MET A 166 0.20 4.70 29.09
CA MET A 166 -0.94 4.64 28.18
C MET A 166 -0.75 5.56 26.97
N PHE A 167 -0.19 6.75 27.14
CA PHE A 167 0.13 7.64 26.01
C PHE A 167 1.20 7.05 25.08
N VAL A 168 2.24 6.42 25.63
CA VAL A 168 3.26 5.72 24.83
C VAL A 168 2.65 4.58 24.04
N LEU A 169 1.83 3.74 24.69
CA LEU A 169 1.15 2.61 24.04
C LEU A 169 0.22 3.09 22.93
N LEU A 170 -0.52 4.17 23.17
CA LEU A 170 -1.40 4.82 22.19
C LEU A 170 -0.59 5.31 20.97
N GLY A 171 0.58 5.90 21.19
CA GLY A 171 1.48 6.33 20.13
C GLY A 171 2.03 5.17 19.30
N ILE A 172 2.38 4.05 19.93
CA ILE A 172 2.84 2.84 19.25
C ILE A 172 1.69 2.22 18.44
N GLU A 173 0.50 2.09 19.01
CA GLU A 173 -0.67 1.55 18.32
C GLU A 173 -1.09 2.44 17.15
N ALA A 174 -1.08 3.76 17.32
CA ALA A 174 -1.43 4.71 16.28
C ALA A 174 -0.55 4.56 15.02
N LYS A 175 0.74 4.28 15.20
CA LYS A 175 1.71 4.15 14.10
C LYS A 175 1.76 2.73 13.52
N SER A 176 1.62 1.72 14.36
CA SER A 176 1.89 0.32 13.96
C SER A 176 0.64 -0.57 13.90
N GLY A 177 -0.49 -0.12 14.47
CA GLY A 177 -1.67 -0.96 14.70
C GLY A 177 -1.43 -2.07 15.71
N ASN A 178 -0.39 -1.93 16.54
CA ASN A 178 0.09 -3.00 17.40
C ASN A 178 0.31 -2.51 18.83
N THR A 179 -0.02 -3.37 19.78
CA THR A 179 0.24 -3.23 21.21
C THR A 179 0.91 -4.51 21.70
N ILE A 180 1.40 -4.52 22.94
CA ILE A 180 2.04 -5.71 23.52
C ILE A 180 1.02 -6.86 23.58
N GLY A 181 -0.20 -6.58 24.04
CA GLY A 181 -1.30 -7.54 24.07
C GLY A 181 -1.72 -8.01 22.68
N ASN A 182 -1.78 -7.10 21.69
CA ASN A 182 -2.11 -7.46 20.31
C ASN A 182 -1.09 -8.44 19.71
N GLN A 183 0.22 -8.20 19.94
CA GLN A 183 1.29 -9.11 19.50
C GLN A 183 1.13 -10.50 20.12
N LEU A 184 0.93 -10.56 21.43
CA LEU A 184 0.81 -11.82 22.15
C LEU A 184 -0.44 -12.62 21.74
N MET A 185 -1.55 -11.93 21.44
CA MET A 185 -2.79 -12.58 20.99
C MET A 185 -2.84 -12.84 19.48
N GLY A 186 -1.84 -12.38 18.73
CA GLY A 186 -1.79 -12.53 17.27
C GLY A 186 -2.88 -11.74 16.55
N ILE A 187 -3.22 -10.56 17.06
CA ILE A 187 -4.21 -9.67 16.44
C ILE A 187 -3.56 -8.35 16.05
N ARG A 188 -4.17 -7.62 15.12
CA ARG A 188 -3.68 -6.30 14.69
C ARG A 188 -4.83 -5.35 14.44
N SER A 189 -4.72 -4.13 14.97
CA SER A 189 -5.68 -3.06 14.71
C SER A 189 -5.33 -2.29 13.43
N SER A 190 -6.34 -1.81 12.72
CA SER A 190 -6.21 -1.01 11.51
C SER A 190 -7.34 0.00 11.39
N ASP A 191 -7.20 0.95 10.46
CA ASP A 191 -8.32 1.77 10.00
C ASP A 191 -9.26 0.97 9.08
N ALA A 192 -10.24 1.67 8.50
CA ALA A 192 -11.22 1.11 7.58
C ALA A 192 -10.64 0.67 6.23
N ASP A 193 -9.44 1.14 5.87
CA ASP A 193 -8.74 0.80 4.62
C ASP A 193 -7.64 -0.25 4.83
N GLY A 194 -7.37 -0.62 6.08
CA GLY A 194 -6.41 -1.65 6.48
C GLY A 194 -5.00 -1.12 6.77
N TYR A 195 -4.82 0.20 6.88
CA TYR A 195 -3.58 0.84 7.30
C TYR A 195 -3.53 1.05 8.81
N ALA A 196 -2.43 1.62 9.31
CA ALA A 196 -2.31 1.96 10.72
C ALA A 196 -3.48 2.88 11.15
N PRO A 197 -4.11 2.63 12.30
CA PRO A 197 -5.37 3.27 12.69
C PRO A 197 -5.26 4.80 12.89
N GLY A 198 -4.05 5.31 13.14
CA GLY A 198 -3.82 6.73 13.37
C GLY A 198 -4.22 7.19 14.79
N ALA A 199 -3.64 8.30 15.24
CA ALA A 199 -3.75 8.75 16.63
C ALA A 199 -5.19 9.08 17.06
N GLY A 200 -5.97 9.72 16.19
CA GLY A 200 -7.34 10.11 16.51
C GLY A 200 -8.26 8.92 16.74
N ALA A 201 -8.17 7.89 15.90
CA ALA A 201 -9.00 6.69 16.03
C ALA A 201 -8.64 5.90 17.30
N VAL A 202 -7.34 5.69 17.56
CA VAL A 202 -6.88 5.00 18.78
C VAL A 202 -7.27 5.80 20.04
N PHE A 203 -7.20 7.13 20.01
CA PHE A 203 -7.62 7.97 21.12
C PHE A 203 -9.12 7.84 21.43
N VAL A 204 -9.98 7.91 20.42
CA VAL A 204 -11.43 7.69 20.58
C VAL A 204 -11.71 6.31 21.15
N ARG A 205 -11.06 5.28 20.61
CA ARG A 205 -11.18 3.89 21.10
C ARG A 205 -10.76 3.78 22.57
N GLY A 206 -9.63 4.40 22.93
CA GLY A 206 -9.11 4.45 24.29
C GLY A 206 -10.07 5.12 25.28
N ILE A 207 -10.69 6.24 24.90
CA ILE A 207 -11.70 6.92 25.73
C ILE A 207 -12.95 6.05 25.91
N VAL A 208 -13.47 5.48 24.82
CA VAL A 208 -14.70 4.67 24.88
C VAL A 208 -14.52 3.43 25.76
N THR A 209 -13.34 2.79 25.71
CA THR A 209 -13.05 1.61 26.51
C THR A 209 -12.60 1.95 27.94
N GLY A 210 -11.63 2.86 28.10
CA GLY A 210 -10.93 3.10 29.37
C GLY A 210 -11.32 4.38 30.12
N GLY A 211 -12.14 5.25 29.53
CA GLY A 211 -12.46 6.56 30.10
C GLY A 211 -13.09 6.50 31.49
N GLY A 212 -13.99 5.55 31.73
CA GLY A 212 -14.62 5.36 33.05
C GLY A 212 -13.62 4.93 34.13
N LEU A 213 -12.68 4.04 33.79
CA LEU A 213 -11.65 3.58 34.73
C LEU A 213 -10.67 4.72 35.06
N LEU A 214 -10.26 5.50 34.05
CA LEU A 214 -9.41 6.67 34.23
C LEU A 214 -10.10 7.73 35.09
N LEU A 215 -11.38 8.00 34.84
CA LEU A 215 -12.17 8.93 35.65
C LEU A 215 -12.24 8.47 37.12
N GLY A 216 -12.53 7.20 37.36
CA GLY A 216 -12.55 6.64 38.72
C GLY A 216 -11.20 6.80 39.45
N ALA A 217 -10.09 6.56 38.75
CA ALA A 217 -8.75 6.73 39.29
C ALA A 217 -8.43 8.20 39.62
N ILE A 218 -8.80 9.14 38.74
CA ILE A 218 -8.62 10.58 38.97
C ILE A 218 -9.46 11.04 40.16
N VAL A 219 -10.74 10.65 40.22
CA VAL A 219 -11.64 10.97 41.35
C VAL A 219 -11.07 10.41 42.65
N GLY A 220 -10.57 9.17 42.65
CA GLY A 220 -9.91 8.57 43.82
C GLY A 220 -8.68 9.35 44.27
N ALA A 221 -7.79 9.72 43.34
CA ALA A 221 -6.59 10.50 43.65
C ALA A 221 -6.95 11.89 44.23
N VAL A 222 -7.94 12.58 43.67
CA VAL A 222 -8.41 13.88 44.18
C VAL A 222 -9.00 13.73 45.58
N LEU A 223 -9.90 12.75 45.80
CA LEU A 223 -10.51 12.50 47.11
C LEU A 223 -9.46 12.17 48.18
N LEU A 224 -8.43 11.39 47.84
CA LEU A 224 -7.31 11.12 48.73
C LEU A 224 -6.51 12.39 49.05
N ALA A 225 -6.22 13.22 48.04
CA ALA A 225 -5.46 14.47 48.23
C ALA A 225 -6.17 15.47 49.16
N ILE A 226 -7.52 15.49 49.17
CA ILE A 226 -8.31 16.32 50.09
C ILE A 226 -8.66 15.61 51.42
N GLY A 227 -8.11 14.41 51.68
CA GLY A 227 -8.30 13.66 52.92
C GLY A 227 -9.66 12.96 53.07
N GLN A 228 -10.45 12.85 52.00
CA GLN A 228 -11.79 12.27 52.01
C GLN A 228 -11.77 10.73 51.81
N LEU A 229 -11.06 10.03 52.67
CA LEU A 229 -10.87 8.56 52.62
C LEU A 229 -12.18 7.77 52.54
N GLY A 230 -13.21 8.18 53.28
CA GLY A 230 -14.52 7.50 53.26
C GLY A 230 -15.17 7.55 51.88
N LEU A 231 -15.10 8.71 51.21
CA LEU A 231 -15.68 8.88 49.88
C LEU A 231 -14.94 8.07 48.80
N VAL A 232 -13.65 7.77 49.00
CA VAL A 232 -12.90 6.91 48.07
C VAL A 232 -13.55 5.52 47.98
N LEU A 233 -13.92 4.95 49.13
CA LEU A 233 -14.54 3.63 49.19
C LEU A 233 -15.95 3.61 48.59
N PHE A 234 -16.73 4.68 48.78
CA PHE A 234 -18.13 4.72 48.36
C PHE A 234 -18.35 5.33 46.96
N ILE A 235 -17.38 6.07 46.42
CA ILE A 235 -17.50 6.75 45.12
C ILE A 235 -16.44 6.25 44.14
N ALA A 236 -15.16 6.44 44.46
CA ALA A 236 -14.08 6.14 43.50
C ALA A 236 -13.97 4.64 43.19
N LEU A 237 -14.03 3.78 44.22
CA LEU A 237 -13.91 2.33 44.02
C LEU A 237 -15.09 1.76 43.20
N PRO A 238 -16.37 2.06 43.50
CA PRO A 238 -17.48 1.67 42.63
C PRO A 238 -17.35 2.20 41.21
N LEU A 239 -16.91 3.46 41.02
CA LEU A 239 -16.66 4.01 39.68
C LEU A 239 -15.59 3.23 38.91
N MET A 240 -14.50 2.82 39.57
CA MET A 240 -13.47 1.99 38.94
C MET A 240 -13.98 0.60 38.58
N VAL A 241 -14.78 -0.04 39.46
CA VAL A 241 -15.39 -1.34 39.19
C VAL A 241 -16.36 -1.25 38.01
N LEU A 242 -17.23 -0.25 38.01
CA LEU A 242 -18.16 0.02 36.90
C LEU A 242 -17.40 0.34 35.61
N GLY A 243 -16.31 1.10 35.69
CA GLY A 243 -15.42 1.39 34.56
C GLY A 243 -14.75 0.14 34.00
N ALA A 244 -14.32 -0.80 34.86
CA ALA A 244 -13.75 -2.07 34.43
C ALA A 244 -14.81 -2.98 33.79
N ILE A 245 -16.00 -3.08 34.39
CA ILE A 245 -17.13 -3.82 33.81
C ILE A 245 -17.49 -3.23 32.44
N TRP A 246 -17.56 -1.89 32.34
CA TRP A 246 -17.80 -1.18 31.08
C TRP A 246 -16.75 -1.52 30.02
N ALA A 247 -15.46 -1.45 30.37
CA ALA A 247 -14.38 -1.79 29.46
C ALA A 247 -14.50 -3.22 28.91
N ILE A 248 -14.83 -4.19 29.79
CA ILE A 248 -15.07 -5.58 29.40
C ILE A 248 -16.27 -5.68 28.47
N LEU A 249 -17.42 -5.08 28.83
CA LEU A 249 -18.64 -5.11 28.03
C LEU A 249 -18.41 -4.53 26.64
N VAL A 250 -17.70 -3.39 26.54
CA VAL A 250 -17.35 -2.74 25.29
C VAL A 250 -16.49 -3.66 24.42
N VAL A 251 -15.46 -4.32 24.98
CA VAL A 251 -14.61 -5.23 24.20
C VAL A 251 -15.37 -6.48 23.74
N VAL A 252 -16.15 -7.09 24.63
CA VAL A 252 -16.96 -8.29 24.33
C VAL A 252 -18.14 -7.96 23.41
N SER A 253 -18.54 -6.69 23.30
CA SER A 253 -19.60 -6.24 22.39
C SER A 253 -19.37 -6.65 20.92
N SER A 254 -18.12 -6.95 20.55
CA SER A 254 -17.74 -7.51 19.25
C SER A 254 -18.41 -8.85 18.92
N ALA A 255 -18.76 -9.66 19.93
CA ALA A 255 -19.45 -10.93 19.75
C ALA A 255 -20.92 -10.76 19.29
N TRP A 256 -21.53 -9.59 19.56
CA TRP A 256 -22.91 -9.28 19.18
C TRP A 256 -23.02 -8.46 17.89
N ASP A 257 -21.96 -8.37 17.10
CA ASP A 257 -21.99 -7.61 15.85
C ASP A 257 -22.76 -8.36 14.74
N LYS A 258 -23.96 -7.89 14.43
CA LYS A 258 -24.86 -8.47 13.40
C LYS A 258 -24.25 -8.49 11.99
N ASN A 259 -23.23 -7.69 11.72
CA ASN A 259 -22.61 -7.56 10.41
C ASN A 259 -21.53 -8.64 10.12
N GLY A 260 -21.27 -9.55 11.06
CA GLY A 260 -20.25 -10.61 10.91
C GLY A 260 -18.80 -10.11 10.91
N LYS A 261 -18.56 -8.80 11.05
CA LYS A 261 -17.23 -8.18 11.06
C LYS A 261 -16.58 -8.17 12.46
N LEU A 262 -17.26 -8.72 13.46
CA LEU A 262 -16.84 -8.77 14.87
C LEU A 262 -16.36 -7.41 15.41
N LYS A 263 -17.07 -6.32 15.09
CA LYS A 263 -16.69 -4.96 15.55
C LYS A 263 -17.28 -4.63 16.92
N GLY A 264 -16.43 -4.27 17.87
CA GLY A 264 -16.85 -3.73 19.16
C GLY A 264 -17.41 -2.31 19.06
N TRP A 265 -18.08 -1.81 20.09
CA TRP A 265 -18.62 -0.45 20.12
C TRP A 265 -17.52 0.60 20.02
N GLN A 266 -16.39 0.36 20.66
CA GLN A 266 -15.17 1.16 20.56
C GLN A 266 -14.62 1.20 19.12
N ASP A 267 -14.70 0.09 18.38
CA ASP A 267 -14.24 0.06 16.99
C ASP A 267 -15.21 0.78 16.05
N LYS A 268 -16.52 0.68 16.33
CA LYS A 268 -17.55 1.42 15.59
C LYS A 268 -17.38 2.94 15.79
N ALA A 269 -17.14 3.37 17.02
CA ALA A 269 -16.88 4.76 17.35
C ALA A 269 -15.59 5.29 16.68
N ALA A 270 -14.52 4.48 16.70
CA ALA A 270 -13.22 4.85 16.14
C ALA A 270 -13.08 4.59 14.62
N LYS A 271 -14.07 3.95 13.99
CA LYS A 271 -14.00 3.44 12.60
C LYS A 271 -12.80 2.51 12.36
N THR A 272 -12.39 1.75 13.36
CA THR A 272 -11.28 0.80 13.29
C THR A 272 -11.75 -0.63 13.00
N LEU A 273 -10.79 -1.46 12.64
CA LEU A 273 -10.93 -2.90 12.43
C LEU A 273 -9.84 -3.62 13.21
N VAL A 274 -10.10 -4.87 13.58
CA VAL A 274 -9.09 -5.72 14.22
C VAL A 274 -9.13 -7.10 13.57
N PHE A 275 -7.96 -7.53 13.12
CA PHE A 275 -7.78 -8.76 12.35
C PHE A 275 -6.93 -9.75 13.13
N ASP A 276 -7.22 -11.03 12.96
CA ASP A 276 -6.41 -12.12 13.46
C ASP A 276 -5.30 -12.42 12.45
N VAL A 277 -4.08 -12.00 12.76
CA VAL A 277 -2.92 -12.20 11.88
C VAL A 277 -2.33 -13.61 11.99
N HIS A 278 -2.73 -14.38 13.03
CA HIS A 278 -2.42 -15.80 13.16
C HIS A 278 -3.42 -16.69 12.41
N ALA A 279 -4.63 -16.24 12.11
CA ALA A 279 -5.60 -16.96 11.28
C ALA A 279 -5.70 -16.43 9.84
N GLY A 280 -5.54 -15.12 9.63
CA GLY A 280 -5.60 -14.45 8.32
C GLY A 280 -4.38 -13.62 7.93
N ARG A 281 -4.52 -12.88 6.83
CA ARG A 281 -3.55 -11.90 6.31
C ARG A 281 -3.40 -10.71 7.26
N ASN A 282 -2.22 -10.11 7.29
CA ASN A 282 -1.96 -8.87 8.01
C ASN A 282 -2.14 -7.65 7.08
N PRO A 283 -3.26 -6.88 7.16
CA PRO A 283 -3.56 -5.83 6.18
C PRO A 283 -2.55 -4.68 6.23
N VAL A 284 -2.13 -4.27 7.43
CA VAL A 284 -1.18 -3.16 7.61
C VAL A 284 0.19 -3.48 7.00
N ALA A 285 0.60 -4.76 7.01
CA ALA A 285 1.84 -5.21 6.36
C ALA A 285 1.69 -5.47 4.85
N THR A 286 0.46 -5.61 4.35
CA THR A 286 0.17 -6.08 2.99
C THR A 286 -0.61 -5.06 2.16
N GLY A 287 -0.44 -3.76 2.43
CA GLY A 287 -1.03 -2.72 1.57
C GLY A 287 -2.54 -2.51 1.75
N GLY A 288 -3.09 -2.82 2.91
CA GLY A 288 -4.48 -2.54 3.27
C GLY A 288 -5.42 -3.74 3.08
N ILE A 289 -6.74 -3.49 3.18
CA ILE A 289 -7.78 -4.52 3.10
C ILE A 289 -7.79 -5.20 1.73
N GLN A 290 -7.43 -4.48 0.67
CA GLN A 290 -7.46 -5.02 -0.70
C GLN A 290 -6.36 -6.06 -0.96
N GLY A 291 -5.36 -6.18 -0.10
CA GLY A 291 -4.21 -7.05 -0.37
C GLY A 291 -3.03 -6.32 -0.96
N PRO A 292 -1.87 -7.00 -1.03
CA PRO A 292 -0.85 -6.61 -2.00
C PRO A 292 -1.57 -6.58 -3.34
N TYR A 293 -1.40 -5.53 -4.15
CA TYR A 293 -2.05 -5.37 -5.45
C TYR A 293 -1.90 -6.65 -6.27
N SER A 294 -2.87 -7.57 -6.16
CA SER A 294 -2.85 -8.85 -6.84
C SER A 294 -3.63 -8.64 -8.13
N PHE A 295 -2.89 -8.40 -9.21
CA PHE A 295 -3.43 -8.49 -10.57
C PHE A 295 -3.58 -9.96 -11.00
N ALA A 296 -3.93 -10.85 -10.08
CA ALA A 296 -4.51 -12.13 -10.47
C ALA A 296 -5.80 -11.79 -11.25
N PRO A 297 -5.96 -12.30 -12.49
CA PRO A 297 -7.21 -12.14 -13.20
C PRO A 297 -8.33 -12.61 -12.27
N VAL A 298 -9.29 -11.72 -11.99
CA VAL A 298 -10.62 -12.13 -11.54
C VAL A 298 -11.02 -13.28 -12.46
N ASP A 299 -11.48 -14.41 -11.92
CA ASP A 299 -11.97 -15.54 -12.72
C ASP A 299 -13.01 -15.02 -13.72
N LEU A 300 -12.54 -14.66 -14.91
CA LEU A 300 -13.38 -14.26 -16.00
C LEU A 300 -14.11 -15.53 -16.42
N PRO A 301 -15.42 -15.47 -16.71
CA PRO A 301 -16.14 -16.61 -17.23
C PRO A 301 -15.37 -17.18 -18.45
N PRO A 302 -15.35 -18.50 -18.65
CA PRO A 302 -14.55 -19.13 -19.69
C PRO A 302 -14.83 -18.43 -21.02
N VAL A 303 -13.78 -17.86 -21.62
CA VAL A 303 -13.86 -17.19 -22.91
C VAL A 303 -14.32 -18.23 -23.91
N GLN A 304 -15.58 -18.15 -24.36
CA GLN A 304 -16.04 -18.98 -25.45
C GLN A 304 -15.23 -18.58 -26.70
N PRO A 305 -14.62 -19.54 -27.42
CA PRO A 305 -13.92 -19.24 -28.65
C PRO A 305 -14.95 -18.73 -29.68
N VAL A 306 -14.94 -17.43 -29.92
CA VAL A 306 -15.65 -16.86 -31.07
C VAL A 306 -14.84 -17.23 -32.30
N ILE A 307 -15.35 -18.21 -33.06
CA ILE A 307 -14.83 -18.54 -34.38
C ILE A 307 -15.06 -17.32 -35.26
N SER A 308 -14.00 -16.56 -35.51
CA SER A 308 -14.04 -15.50 -36.51
C SER A 308 -14.24 -16.17 -37.87
N PRO A 309 -15.26 -15.81 -38.66
CA PRO A 309 -15.41 -16.32 -40.01
C PRO A 309 -14.25 -15.77 -40.84
N VAL A 310 -13.23 -16.61 -41.05
CA VAL A 310 -12.25 -16.40 -42.12
C VAL A 310 -13.03 -16.62 -43.42
N PRO A 311 -13.06 -15.66 -44.35
CA PRO A 311 -13.69 -15.87 -45.65
C PRO A 311 -12.96 -17.01 -46.37
N SER A 312 -13.63 -18.14 -46.55
CA SER A 312 -13.17 -19.23 -47.41
C SER A 312 -12.93 -18.68 -48.82
N PRO A 313 -11.84 -19.06 -49.50
CA PRO A 313 -11.67 -18.70 -50.91
C PRO A 313 -12.82 -19.32 -51.71
N SER A 314 -13.54 -18.46 -52.44
CA SER A 314 -14.59 -18.86 -53.35
C SER A 314 -14.05 -19.86 -54.36
N ALA A 315 -14.71 -21.02 -54.47
CA ALA A 315 -14.41 -22.02 -55.47
C ALA A 315 -14.54 -21.40 -56.86
N ALA A 316 -13.42 -21.34 -57.59
CA ALA A 316 -13.42 -21.04 -59.00
C ALA A 316 -14.24 -22.11 -59.76
N PRO A 317 -15.11 -21.73 -60.71
CA PRO A 317 -15.86 -22.69 -61.50
C PRO A 317 -14.93 -23.51 -62.42
N ALA A 318 -15.27 -24.79 -62.55
CA ALA A 318 -14.51 -25.78 -63.32
C ALA A 318 -14.35 -25.41 -64.81
N PRO A 319 -13.19 -25.67 -65.44
CA PRO A 319 -13.03 -25.52 -66.87
C PRO A 319 -13.68 -26.68 -67.64
N ALA A 320 -14.38 -26.35 -68.73
CA ALA A 320 -14.95 -27.30 -69.69
C ALA A 320 -13.84 -28.04 -70.47
N PRO A 321 -14.07 -29.30 -70.90
CA PRO A 321 -13.07 -30.10 -71.60
C PRO A 321 -12.94 -29.66 -73.06
N VAL A 322 -11.72 -29.35 -73.50
CA VAL A 322 -11.33 -29.18 -74.90
C VAL A 322 -10.46 -30.38 -75.34
N PRO A 323 -10.66 -30.92 -76.57
CA PRO A 323 -10.02 -32.13 -77.03
C PRO A 323 -8.56 -31.92 -77.46
N ALA A 324 -7.77 -32.99 -77.31
CA ALA A 324 -6.35 -33.07 -77.63
C ALA A 324 -6.03 -32.91 -79.13
N PRO A 325 -4.81 -32.44 -79.43
CA PRO A 325 -4.03 -33.09 -80.47
C PRO A 325 -2.56 -33.35 -80.11
N ALA A 326 -2.12 -34.54 -80.52
CA ALA A 326 -0.84 -34.99 -81.04
C ALA A 326 0.52 -34.52 -80.45
N ALA A 327 1.36 -35.53 -80.20
CA ALA A 327 2.72 -35.50 -79.73
C ALA A 327 3.74 -34.85 -80.68
N THR A 328 4.80 -34.23 -80.12
CA THR A 328 6.17 -34.26 -80.66
C THR A 328 7.20 -34.08 -79.51
N GLU A 329 8.34 -34.73 -79.68
CA GLU A 329 9.49 -35.03 -78.82
C GLU A 329 10.37 -33.84 -78.30
N PRO A 330 11.38 -34.12 -77.44
CA PRO A 330 12.02 -33.13 -76.55
C PRO A 330 13.32 -32.53 -77.12
N ALA A 331 13.68 -31.34 -76.63
CA ALA A 331 15.01 -30.77 -76.85
C ALA A 331 15.49 -29.89 -75.66
N SER A 332 16.79 -29.96 -75.47
CA SER A 332 17.62 -29.62 -74.32
C SER A 332 17.99 -28.14 -74.14
N GLY A 333 18.54 -27.83 -72.96
CA GLY A 333 19.47 -26.70 -72.71
C GLY A 333 18.78 -25.38 -72.36
N SER A 334 19.32 -24.49 -71.54
CA SER A 334 20.61 -24.36 -70.84
C SER A 334 20.50 -23.13 -69.92
N SER A 335 21.11 -23.17 -68.75
CA SER A 335 21.44 -21.94 -67.99
C SER A 335 22.62 -21.24 -68.68
N PRO A 336 22.77 -19.90 -68.55
CA PRO A 336 23.93 -19.43 -67.79
C PRO A 336 23.73 -18.14 -66.96
N ALA A 337 24.69 -17.96 -66.06
CA ALA A 337 24.88 -16.88 -65.10
C ALA A 337 25.67 -15.66 -65.66
N VAL A 338 25.40 -14.46 -65.10
CA VAL A 338 26.31 -13.36 -64.63
C VAL A 338 27.32 -12.75 -65.65
N PRO A 339 27.51 -11.40 -65.81
CA PRO A 339 28.25 -10.58 -64.82
C PRO A 339 27.99 -9.04 -64.75
N ALA A 340 28.72 -8.43 -63.82
CA ALA A 340 28.69 -7.10 -63.21
C ALA A 340 29.37 -5.93 -63.98
N GLN A 341 29.37 -4.74 -63.32
CA GLN A 341 30.23 -3.51 -63.44
C GLN A 341 29.46 -2.26 -63.95
N GLY A 342 29.67 -1.01 -63.50
CA GLY A 342 30.56 -0.38 -62.50
C GLY A 342 29.97 0.98 -62.02
N ALA A 343 30.34 1.47 -60.81
CA ALA A 343 31.29 2.58 -60.52
C ALA A 343 30.71 4.03 -60.66
N LEU A 344 30.30 4.70 -59.55
CA LEU A 344 30.98 5.78 -58.76
C LEU A 344 30.42 7.21 -59.06
N PRO A 345 30.54 8.26 -58.21
CA PRO A 345 30.77 8.39 -56.75
C PRO A 345 29.75 9.35 -56.02
N PRO A 346 29.87 9.57 -54.69
CA PRO A 346 28.89 10.31 -53.88
C PRO A 346 29.30 11.75 -53.54
N HIS A 347 28.32 12.65 -53.35
CA HIS A 347 28.50 13.97 -52.73
C HIS A 347 27.80 14.03 -51.36
N ASP A 348 28.59 14.29 -50.32
CA ASP A 348 28.19 14.56 -48.94
C ASP A 348 28.71 15.96 -48.57
N PRO A 349 27.83 16.91 -48.17
CA PRO A 349 28.25 18.13 -47.52
C PRO A 349 27.58 18.23 -46.14
N ASN A 350 28.17 17.64 -45.09
CA ASN A 350 28.24 18.22 -43.73
C ASN A 350 28.98 17.33 -42.70
N GLN A 351 30.28 17.11 -42.91
CA GLN A 351 31.15 16.52 -41.89
C GLN A 351 31.99 17.60 -41.20
N TRP A 352 31.63 17.97 -39.96
CA TRP A 352 32.47 18.77 -39.06
C TRP A 352 33.11 17.84 -38.01
N ARG A 353 34.44 17.92 -37.87
CA ARG A 353 35.25 17.21 -36.87
C ARG A 353 36.06 18.23 -36.03
N PRO A 354 36.30 17.97 -34.72
CA PRO A 354 36.98 18.89 -33.81
C PRO A 354 38.52 18.81 -33.88
N PRO A 355 39.26 19.87 -33.46
CA PRO A 355 40.73 19.91 -33.53
C PRO A 355 41.41 19.25 -32.32
N THR A 356 42.52 18.57 -32.60
CA THR A 356 43.40 17.83 -31.66
C THR A 356 44.46 18.75 -31.05
N ALA A 357 44.79 18.55 -29.77
CA ALA A 357 45.81 19.30 -29.02
C ALA A 357 47.25 18.85 -29.33
N PRO A 358 48.28 19.72 -29.16
CA PRO A 358 49.69 19.36 -29.29
C PRO A 358 50.31 18.76 -28.00
N ARG A 359 51.28 17.85 -28.19
CA ARG A 359 52.13 17.21 -27.15
C ARG A 359 53.39 18.07 -26.82
N PRO A 360 54.10 17.79 -25.68
CA PRO A 360 54.89 18.77 -24.93
C PRO A 360 56.42 18.70 -25.11
N VAL A 361 57.12 19.72 -24.58
CA VAL A 361 58.59 19.76 -24.37
C VAL A 361 58.92 19.78 -22.85
N PRO A 362 59.99 19.12 -22.39
CA PRO A 362 60.35 19.02 -20.96
C PRO A 362 61.47 19.99 -20.54
N GLN A 363 61.39 20.54 -19.33
CA GLN A 363 62.54 21.14 -18.62
C GLN A 363 62.39 21.02 -17.09
N ALA A 364 63.53 20.86 -16.42
CA ALA A 364 63.69 20.29 -15.08
C ALA A 364 64.15 21.30 -13.99
N SER A 365 63.95 20.88 -12.72
CA SER A 365 64.56 21.34 -11.44
C SER A 365 64.14 22.73 -10.91
N VAL A 366 63.88 22.99 -9.61
CA VAL A 366 64.62 22.74 -8.34
C VAL A 366 63.63 22.80 -7.14
N PRO A 367 63.87 22.14 -5.97
CA PRO A 367 62.96 22.19 -4.82
C PRO A 367 63.23 23.38 -3.87
N ALA A 368 62.18 24.01 -3.35
CA ALA A 368 62.28 24.94 -2.21
C ALA A 368 61.06 24.79 -1.27
N VAL A 369 61.36 24.87 0.02
CA VAL A 369 60.53 24.51 1.19
C VAL A 369 59.46 25.58 1.49
N ALA A 370 58.35 25.12 2.07
CA ALA A 370 57.08 25.81 2.32
C ALA A 370 57.13 27.01 3.28
N HIS A 371 56.18 27.95 3.11
CA HIS A 371 55.60 28.80 4.18
C HIS A 371 54.06 28.82 4.06
N PRO A 372 53.32 28.65 5.18
CA PRO A 372 51.86 28.75 5.23
C PRO A 372 51.48 30.19 5.55
N ASP A 373 50.77 30.86 4.63
CA ASP A 373 49.92 32.06 4.83
C ASP A 373 49.81 32.98 3.60
N ASP A 374 50.16 32.54 2.39
CA ASP A 374 49.74 33.25 1.16
C ASP A 374 48.32 32.84 0.73
N ASP A 375 47.35 33.46 1.41
CA ASP A 375 46.10 34.05 0.91
C ASP A 375 45.46 33.46 -0.37
N LEU A 376 44.24 32.92 -0.30
CA LEU A 376 43.00 33.69 -0.20
C LEU A 376 42.87 34.80 -1.26
N ASP A 377 43.11 34.51 -2.55
CA ASP A 377 42.36 35.13 -3.68
C ASP A 377 42.71 34.50 -5.05
N ARG A 378 42.33 33.23 -5.25
CA ARG A 378 42.23 32.65 -6.61
C ARG A 378 41.06 31.67 -6.71
N THR A 379 39.96 32.12 -7.31
CA THR A 379 38.92 31.26 -7.91
C THR A 379 39.55 30.44 -9.04
N ARG A 380 40.13 29.29 -8.68
CA ARG A 380 40.58 28.28 -9.64
C ARG A 380 39.41 27.35 -9.91
N MET A 381 38.82 27.44 -11.11
CA MET A 381 38.07 26.32 -11.66
C MET A 381 39.04 25.13 -11.78
N ARG A 382 38.90 24.16 -10.88
CA ARG A 382 39.52 22.84 -11.02
C ARG A 382 39.02 22.27 -12.36
N PRO A 383 39.87 21.99 -13.35
CA PRO A 383 39.47 21.16 -14.48
C PRO A 383 38.95 19.88 -13.85
N GLY A 384 37.69 19.54 -14.16
CA GLY A 384 37.00 18.43 -13.56
C GLY A 384 37.96 17.26 -13.44
N ALA A 385 38.15 16.77 -12.21
CA ALA A 385 38.54 15.38 -12.07
C ALA A 385 37.55 14.67 -12.98
N ALA A 386 38.04 14.08 -14.07
CA ALA A 386 37.26 13.13 -14.84
C ALA A 386 36.85 12.11 -13.81
N ARG A 387 35.64 12.31 -13.28
CA ARG A 387 35.04 11.47 -12.26
C ARG A 387 34.95 10.17 -13.03
N ALA A 388 35.79 9.20 -12.66
CA ALA A 388 35.74 7.88 -13.26
C ALA A 388 34.26 7.54 -13.38
N GLU A 389 33.76 7.36 -14.61
CA GLU A 389 32.34 7.13 -14.85
C GLU A 389 31.94 6.00 -13.91
N ALA A 390 31.15 6.33 -12.89
CA ALA A 390 30.80 5.37 -11.87
C ALA A 390 29.96 4.31 -12.57
N VAL A 391 30.54 3.14 -12.78
CA VAL A 391 29.89 2.05 -13.48
C VAL A 391 28.71 1.60 -12.63
N LEU A 392 27.50 1.95 -13.06
CA LEU A 392 26.28 1.56 -12.36
C LEU A 392 25.93 0.12 -12.68
N ARG A 393 25.58 -0.65 -11.64
CA ARG A 393 25.14 -2.04 -11.74
C ARG A 393 23.79 -2.19 -11.08
N ILE A 394 22.96 -3.05 -11.65
CA ILE A 394 21.70 -3.48 -11.04
C ILE A 394 21.82 -4.95 -10.67
N ARG A 395 21.48 -5.26 -9.42
CA ARG A 395 21.35 -6.63 -8.94
C ARG A 395 19.88 -6.97 -8.81
N ILE A 396 19.40 -7.85 -9.67
CA ILE A 396 18.02 -8.34 -9.67
C ILE A 396 17.87 -9.36 -8.52
N ASP A 397 16.65 -9.52 -8.02
CA ASP A 397 16.26 -10.48 -6.97
C ASP A 397 16.51 -11.96 -7.32
N ASP A 398 16.76 -12.32 -8.59
CA ASP A 398 17.23 -13.66 -8.99
C ASP A 398 18.76 -13.82 -8.93
N GLY A 399 19.47 -12.80 -8.47
CA GLY A 399 20.92 -12.77 -8.37
C GLY A 399 21.63 -12.35 -9.66
N GLN A 400 20.92 -12.03 -10.74
CA GLN A 400 21.54 -11.45 -11.94
C GLN A 400 22.13 -10.08 -11.62
N ASP A 401 23.42 -9.89 -11.91
CA ASP A 401 24.15 -8.64 -11.74
C ASP A 401 24.48 -8.10 -13.14
N VAL A 402 23.86 -6.97 -13.50
CA VAL A 402 23.92 -6.40 -14.85
C VAL A 402 24.45 -4.98 -14.79
N GLN A 403 25.51 -4.72 -15.55
CA GLN A 403 26.02 -3.37 -15.76
C GLN A 403 25.07 -2.59 -16.66
N LEU A 404 24.72 -1.36 -16.25
CA LEU A 404 23.85 -0.49 -17.02
C LEU A 404 24.64 0.30 -18.06
N GLY A 405 24.34 0.10 -19.35
CA GLY A 405 24.89 0.90 -20.45
C GLY A 405 23.85 1.87 -21.01
N GLY A 406 24.06 3.17 -20.83
CA GLY A 406 23.24 4.23 -21.44
C GLY A 406 21.74 4.09 -21.17
N THR A 407 20.99 3.62 -22.17
CA THR A 407 19.53 3.44 -22.09
C THR A 407 19.15 1.97 -22.10
N VAL A 408 18.44 1.51 -21.07
CA VAL A 408 18.04 0.10 -20.87
C VAL A 408 16.52 -0.03 -20.79
N LEU A 409 15.95 -0.98 -21.52
CA LEU A 409 14.55 -1.39 -21.34
C LEU A 409 14.48 -2.72 -20.61
N LEU A 410 13.70 -2.76 -19.53
CA LEU A 410 13.56 -3.92 -18.66
C LEU A 410 12.12 -4.44 -18.69
N GLY A 411 11.95 -5.75 -18.80
CA GLY A 411 10.62 -6.38 -18.75
C GLY A 411 10.68 -7.88 -19.02
N ARG A 412 9.53 -8.57 -19.08
CA ARG A 412 9.49 -10.02 -19.33
C ARG A 412 9.84 -10.42 -20.77
N ASN A 413 9.61 -9.50 -21.72
CA ASN A 413 9.96 -9.66 -23.13
C ASN A 413 10.12 -8.25 -23.74
N PRO A 414 11.20 -7.55 -23.39
CA PRO A 414 11.35 -6.13 -23.71
C PRO A 414 11.57 -5.96 -25.21
N ALA A 415 10.79 -5.06 -25.80
CA ALA A 415 10.90 -4.66 -27.19
C ALA A 415 10.94 -3.14 -27.30
N ARG A 416 11.75 -2.64 -28.25
CA ARG A 416 11.83 -1.22 -28.59
C ARG A 416 10.59 -0.79 -29.35
N GLN A 417 10.11 0.43 -29.12
CA GLN A 417 9.14 1.04 -30.03
C GLN A 417 9.81 1.53 -31.32
N PRO A 418 9.10 1.62 -32.46
CA PRO A 418 9.65 2.18 -33.69
C PRO A 418 10.19 3.60 -33.47
N GLY A 419 11.48 3.82 -33.76
CA GLY A 419 12.16 5.11 -33.54
C GLY A 419 12.83 5.29 -32.17
N GLU A 420 12.78 4.29 -31.28
CA GLU A 420 13.38 4.36 -29.95
C GLU A 420 14.85 3.91 -29.93
N ALA A 421 15.76 4.81 -29.55
CA ALA A 421 17.18 4.51 -29.39
C ALA A 421 17.47 3.90 -27.99
N THR A 422 17.33 2.58 -27.87
CA THR A 422 17.67 1.83 -26.64
C THR A 422 18.95 1.00 -26.85
N GLN A 423 19.93 1.17 -25.95
CA GLN A 423 21.21 0.47 -26.02
C GLN A 423 21.12 -0.98 -25.53
N GLN A 424 20.30 -1.25 -24.50
CA GLN A 424 20.23 -2.58 -23.87
C GLN A 424 18.78 -3.02 -23.61
N LEU A 425 18.47 -4.28 -23.93
CA LEU A 425 17.20 -4.92 -23.59
C LEU A 425 17.50 -5.96 -22.52
N LEU A 426 16.88 -5.81 -21.34
CA LEU A 426 17.09 -6.68 -20.19
C LEU A 426 15.84 -7.52 -19.92
N PRO A 427 15.78 -8.75 -20.45
CA PRO A 427 14.69 -9.67 -20.16
C PRO A 427 14.81 -10.20 -18.73
N VAL A 428 13.70 -10.15 -17.99
CA VAL A 428 13.60 -10.65 -16.62
C VAL A 428 12.60 -11.80 -16.59
N SER A 429 13.03 -12.96 -16.10
CA SER A 429 12.15 -14.13 -16.00
C SER A 429 11.03 -13.86 -15.00
N ASP A 430 9.79 -14.13 -15.44
CA ASP A 430 8.59 -13.82 -14.67
C ASP A 430 7.48 -14.84 -14.97
N PRO A 431 7.57 -16.05 -14.39
CA PRO A 431 6.57 -17.10 -14.60
C PRO A 431 5.16 -16.66 -14.18
N GLY A 432 5.07 -15.78 -13.17
CA GLY A 432 3.81 -15.21 -12.66
C GLY A 432 3.20 -14.12 -13.54
N ARG A 433 3.87 -13.69 -14.61
CA ARG A 433 3.41 -12.63 -15.53
C ARG A 433 3.11 -11.28 -14.84
N SER A 434 3.75 -11.01 -13.71
CA SER A 434 3.68 -9.77 -12.93
C SER A 434 4.36 -8.56 -13.61
N ILE A 435 5.21 -8.81 -14.60
CA ILE A 435 6.02 -7.82 -15.32
C ILE A 435 5.46 -7.68 -16.75
N SER A 436 5.19 -6.45 -17.19
CA SER A 436 4.81 -6.15 -18.57
C SER A 436 5.93 -6.51 -19.56
N LYS A 437 5.60 -6.67 -20.86
CA LYS A 437 6.59 -7.01 -21.91
C LYS A 437 7.79 -6.06 -21.85
N THR A 438 7.52 -4.76 -21.89
CA THR A 438 8.45 -3.67 -21.59
C THR A 438 7.88 -2.91 -20.38
N HIS A 439 8.52 -3.01 -19.21
CA HIS A 439 7.99 -2.51 -17.94
C HIS A 439 8.64 -1.19 -17.52
N LEU A 440 9.97 -1.14 -17.55
CA LEU A 440 10.76 0.02 -17.15
C LEU A 440 11.65 0.50 -18.29
N HIS A 441 11.85 1.81 -18.32
CA HIS A 441 12.88 2.48 -19.11
C HIS A 441 13.87 3.14 -18.16
N LEU A 442 15.13 2.71 -18.25
CA LEU A 442 16.23 3.18 -17.43
C LEU A 442 17.16 4.01 -18.30
N ARG A 443 17.53 5.20 -17.86
CA ARG A 443 18.54 6.03 -18.52
C ARG A 443 19.61 6.43 -17.51
N VAL A 444 20.82 5.96 -17.74
CA VAL A 444 21.99 6.32 -16.94
C VAL A 444 22.31 7.80 -17.14
N ASP A 445 22.52 8.52 -16.05
CA ASP A 445 22.86 9.94 -16.05
C ASP A 445 23.78 10.25 -14.87
N GLY A 446 25.06 10.47 -15.16
CA GLY A 446 26.07 10.74 -14.14
C GLY A 446 26.23 9.62 -13.11
N ASP A 447 25.89 9.90 -11.86
CA ASP A 447 26.02 8.99 -10.72
C ASP A 447 24.73 8.24 -10.36
N GLY A 448 23.68 8.35 -11.18
CA GLY A 448 22.39 7.70 -10.94
C GLY A 448 21.65 7.30 -12.21
N VAL A 449 20.39 6.89 -12.03
CA VAL A 449 19.54 6.37 -13.11
C VAL A 449 18.19 7.06 -13.08
N TRP A 450 17.76 7.57 -14.23
CA TRP A 450 16.37 7.95 -14.45
C TRP A 450 15.53 6.70 -14.72
N VAL A 451 14.55 6.45 -13.87
CA VAL A 451 13.63 5.32 -13.98
C VAL A 451 12.27 5.84 -14.41
N THR A 452 11.74 5.30 -15.50
CA THR A 452 10.40 5.63 -16.02
C THR A 452 9.57 4.36 -16.14
N ASP A 453 8.40 4.35 -15.51
CA ASP A 453 7.42 3.28 -15.70
C ASP A 453 6.76 3.41 -17.08
N ARG A 454 6.80 2.35 -17.89
CA ARG A 454 6.29 2.33 -19.27
C ARG A 454 4.81 1.97 -19.34
N ASN A 455 3.99 2.60 -18.48
CA ASN A 455 2.56 2.26 -18.37
C ASN A 455 2.37 0.78 -18.05
N SER A 456 3.16 0.28 -17.10
CA SER A 456 3.09 -1.11 -16.70
C SER A 456 1.74 -1.43 -16.06
N THR A 457 1.31 -2.69 -16.17
CA THR A 457 0.02 -3.12 -15.60
C THR A 457 0.07 -3.13 -14.07
N ASN A 458 1.19 -3.56 -13.50
CA ASN A 458 1.32 -3.77 -12.07
C ASN A 458 1.98 -2.58 -11.33
N GLY A 459 2.51 -1.61 -12.07
CA GLY A 459 3.16 -0.42 -11.54
C GLY A 459 4.59 -0.68 -11.04
N SER A 460 5.25 0.44 -10.72
CA SER A 460 6.62 0.47 -10.23
C SER A 460 6.75 1.40 -9.00
N ALA A 461 7.72 1.14 -8.13
CA ALA A 461 8.02 1.97 -6.97
C ALA A 461 9.53 1.98 -6.67
N VAL A 462 10.00 3.01 -5.97
CA VAL A 462 11.40 3.14 -5.54
C VAL A 462 11.44 3.22 -4.02
N THR A 463 12.27 2.39 -3.41
CA THR A 463 12.60 2.43 -1.99
C THR A 463 13.99 3.03 -1.85
N THR A 464 14.07 4.18 -1.20
CA THR A 464 15.33 4.88 -0.92
C THR A 464 16.11 4.19 0.21
N PRO A 465 17.42 4.44 0.36
CA PRO A 465 18.23 3.90 1.47
C PRO A 465 17.64 4.20 2.86
N ASP A 466 16.91 5.31 3.00
CA ASP A 466 16.25 5.73 4.24
C ASP A 466 14.95 4.92 4.53
N GLY A 467 14.61 3.95 3.67
CA GLY A 467 13.43 3.09 3.79
C GLY A 467 12.12 3.71 3.29
N LEU A 468 12.15 4.95 2.79
CA LEU A 468 10.97 5.58 2.21
C LEU A 468 10.68 5.01 0.82
N GLN A 469 9.48 4.44 0.65
CA GLN A 469 8.98 3.91 -0.61
C GLN A 469 8.07 4.93 -1.31
N THR A 470 8.40 5.27 -2.55
CA THR A 470 7.63 6.20 -3.39
C THR A 470 7.19 5.50 -4.67
N ARG A 471 5.89 5.54 -4.99
CA ARG A 471 5.35 4.98 -6.24
C ARG A 471 5.75 5.85 -7.44
N LEU A 472 6.16 5.21 -8.53
CA LEU A 472 6.41 5.87 -9.80
C LEU A 472 5.09 6.14 -10.52
N GLN A 473 4.90 7.37 -11.00
CA GLN A 473 3.79 7.69 -11.90
C GLN A 473 4.11 7.17 -13.30
N PRO A 474 3.20 6.45 -13.98
CA PRO A 474 3.40 6.01 -15.35
C PRO A 474 3.81 7.14 -16.29
N GLY A 475 4.85 6.92 -17.10
CA GLY A 475 5.38 7.89 -18.06
C GLY A 475 6.24 9.01 -17.46
N VAL A 476 6.31 9.15 -16.13
CA VAL A 476 7.11 10.18 -15.46
C VAL A 476 8.48 9.60 -15.08
N ALA A 477 9.56 10.30 -15.47
CA ALA A 477 10.91 9.91 -15.11
C ALA A 477 11.26 10.38 -13.69
N VAL A 478 11.77 9.47 -12.87
CA VAL A 478 12.23 9.75 -11.49
C VAL A 478 13.69 9.39 -11.36
N PHE A 479 14.49 10.28 -10.77
CA PHE A 479 15.92 10.04 -10.57
C PHE A 479 16.16 9.18 -9.34
N VAL A 480 16.93 8.10 -9.50
CA VAL A 480 17.23 7.11 -8.48
C VAL A 480 18.74 7.05 -8.25
N ARG A 481 19.14 7.18 -6.98
CA ARG A 481 20.55 7.12 -6.57
C ARG A 481 20.95 5.69 -6.19
N PRO A 482 22.24 5.33 -6.33
CA PRO A 482 22.78 4.08 -5.83
C PRO A 482 22.48 3.86 -4.35
N GLY A 483 22.27 2.61 -3.96
CA GLY A 483 21.74 2.19 -2.66
C GLY A 483 20.22 2.10 -2.59
N SER A 484 19.51 2.53 -3.65
CA SER A 484 18.05 2.41 -3.73
C SER A 484 17.61 1.07 -4.35
N THR A 485 16.44 0.59 -3.95
CA THR A 485 15.80 -0.59 -4.54
C THR A 485 14.60 -0.17 -5.37
N VAL A 486 14.54 -0.61 -6.62
CA VAL A 486 13.40 -0.37 -7.52
C VAL A 486 12.55 -1.64 -7.58
N HIS A 487 11.27 -1.49 -7.30
CA HIS A 487 10.25 -2.54 -7.38
C HIS A 487 9.45 -2.39 -8.68
N PHE A 488 9.23 -3.49 -9.39
CA PHE A 488 8.50 -3.53 -10.67
C PHE A 488 7.72 -4.85 -10.75
N GLY A 489 6.39 -4.76 -10.78
CA GLY A 489 5.56 -5.95 -10.56
C GLY A 489 5.87 -6.58 -9.19
N ASP A 490 6.10 -7.89 -9.16
CA ASP A 490 6.44 -8.64 -7.93
C ASP A 490 7.95 -8.79 -7.72
N ARG A 491 8.77 -8.18 -8.58
CA ARG A 491 10.23 -8.30 -8.58
C ARG A 491 10.90 -6.99 -8.20
N SER A 492 12.19 -7.06 -7.90
CA SER A 492 12.96 -5.87 -7.55
C SER A 492 14.42 -5.97 -7.98
N PHE A 493 15.04 -4.82 -8.19
CA PHE A 493 16.48 -4.73 -8.38
C PHE A 493 17.08 -3.68 -7.45
N HIS A 494 18.26 -3.96 -6.94
CA HIS A 494 19.05 -3.02 -6.16
C HIS A 494 20.05 -2.29 -7.09
N LEU A 495 20.08 -0.96 -7.02
CA LEU A 495 21.02 -0.13 -7.78
C LEU A 495 22.32 0.04 -6.98
N GLY A 496 23.44 -0.47 -7.48
CA GLY A 496 24.76 -0.34 -6.90
C GLY A 496 25.73 0.45 -7.78
N GLN A 497 26.83 0.88 -7.18
CA GLN A 497 28.05 1.31 -7.89
C GLN A 497 29.04 0.14 -7.85
N ALA A 498 29.72 -0.12 -8.98
CA ALA A 498 30.71 -1.18 -9.12
C ALA A 498 31.97 -0.96 -8.28
#